data_AF-W2PFX4-F1
#
_entry.id   AF-W2PFX4-F1
#
_cell.length_a   1.000
_cell.length_b   1.000
_cell.length_c   1.000
_cell.angle_alpha   90.00
_cell.angle_beta   90.00
_cell.angle_gamma   90.00
#
_symmetry.space_group_name_H-M   'P 1'
#
loop_
_entity.id
_entity.type
_entity.pdbx_description
1 polymer ?
#
loop_
_entity_poly.entity_id
_entity_poly.type
_entity_poly.pdbx_seq_one_letter_code
_entity_poly.pdbx_strand_id
1 'polypeptide(L)'
;MAGWIRCAVLVTLATLALVAAEQETSVHIKVFRDSTEEVANEATTTTSKDCEVNGVTLRHRSMKYYGEDSYVACSNGKAGCYLIERVHDKATQVACPTENLQQRIDEETAYREHEANAKQNGEEDETEDGHRRLSLVVVSTTRIWDDGVVCFQLNDDYPFNSTQKDYIYQAMSKVEESTNVRFVSTATCEKEKLSSCDSCANWVDFKHPSSGRDCNSSIGITDEGAQVMNLADRCFEVDDDLKTVYGSAMHEICHSLGMYHEHQHPKRTIGVFWDDIDQSIWSEMSIRDLSVGGPYDLGSVMHYPMSYGFCQPNYCSDTVTKNCVKEGTKFCNLNDDDNCTDITKALCNETATEAIGQRKYLSEGDLAAINELYQSAAWPLSESKIGGEKQEQIDV
;
A
#
# COMPACT_ATOMS: atom_id res chain seq x y z
N MET A 1 39.96 -3.73 71.70
CA MET A 1 38.78 -2.83 71.60
C MET A 1 37.80 -3.42 70.59
N ALA A 2 36.53 -3.03 70.61
CA ALA A 2 35.49 -3.61 69.74
C ALA A 2 35.38 -2.89 68.38
N GLY A 3 34.80 -3.58 67.39
CA GLY A 3 34.60 -3.10 66.01
C GLY A 3 34.26 -4.29 65.09
N TRP A 4 33.13 -4.96 65.31
CA TRP A 4 31.82 -4.69 64.69
C TRP A 4 31.72 -5.15 63.22
N ILE A 5 30.73 -6.02 62.99
CA ILE A 5 30.47 -6.74 61.74
C ILE A 5 29.61 -5.88 60.80
N ARG A 6 29.80 -6.01 59.48
CA ARG A 6 28.72 -5.91 58.50
C ARG A 6 29.02 -6.73 57.24
N CYS A 7 28.40 -7.90 57.12
CA CYS A 7 28.28 -8.60 55.85
C CYS A 7 27.28 -7.87 54.96
N ALA A 8 27.64 -7.56 53.72
CA ALA A 8 26.69 -7.10 52.71
C ALA A 8 26.10 -8.33 51.99
N VAL A 9 24.81 -8.60 52.21
CA VAL A 9 24.08 -9.60 51.43
C VAL A 9 23.60 -8.93 50.15
N LEU A 10 24.14 -9.35 49.00
CA LEU A 10 23.63 -8.96 47.68
C LEU A 10 22.31 -9.68 47.43
N VAL A 11 21.20 -8.97 47.65
CA VAL A 11 19.86 -9.43 47.26
C VAL A 11 19.66 -9.08 45.78
N THR A 12 19.82 -10.07 44.90
CA THR A 12 19.48 -9.94 43.48
C THR A 12 17.96 -9.96 43.32
N LEU A 13 17.33 -8.78 43.20
CA LEU A 13 15.95 -8.71 42.69
C LEU A 13 15.94 -9.07 41.20
N ALA A 14 15.49 -10.28 40.88
CA ALA A 14 15.11 -10.65 39.52
C ALA A 14 13.73 -10.05 39.21
N THR A 15 13.69 -8.82 38.71
CA THR A 15 12.47 -8.23 38.14
C THR A 15 12.15 -8.93 36.82
N LEU A 16 11.20 -9.88 36.84
CA LEU A 16 10.59 -10.36 35.60
C LEU A 16 9.82 -9.20 34.96
N ALA A 17 10.41 -8.59 33.94
CA ALA A 17 9.66 -7.82 32.97
C ALA A 17 8.78 -8.79 32.17
N LEU A 18 7.51 -8.88 32.55
CA LEU A 18 6.48 -9.46 31.70
C LEU A 18 6.30 -8.55 30.49
N VAL A 19 7.08 -8.80 29.43
CA VAL A 19 6.79 -8.28 28.09
C VAL A 19 5.49 -8.94 27.66
N ALA A 20 4.38 -8.22 27.82
CA ALA A 20 3.16 -8.55 27.12
C ALA A 20 3.43 -8.31 25.63
N ALA A 21 3.54 -9.39 24.86
CA ALA A 21 3.51 -9.27 23.41
C ALA A 21 2.10 -8.80 23.02
N GLU A 22 1.98 -7.54 22.61
CA GLU A 22 0.72 -7.03 22.09
C GLU A 22 0.41 -7.78 20.78
N GLN A 23 -0.70 -8.51 20.79
CA GLN A 23 -1.03 -9.45 19.74
C GLN A 23 -1.65 -8.66 18.56
N GLU A 24 -0.81 -8.21 17.65
CA GLU A 24 -1.24 -7.47 16.44
C GLU A 24 -2.36 -8.20 15.71
N THR A 25 -3.56 -7.65 15.79
CA THR A 25 -4.73 -8.13 15.08
C THR A 25 -4.50 -7.94 13.58
N SER A 26 -4.46 -9.06 12.85
CA SER A 26 -4.63 -9.00 11.39
C SER A 26 -5.98 -8.35 11.09
N VAL A 27 -6.04 -7.60 9.99
CA VAL A 27 -7.29 -7.04 9.48
C VAL A 27 -8.12 -8.16 8.84
N HIS A 28 -8.67 -9.03 9.69
CA HIS A 28 -9.89 -9.73 9.39
C HIS A 28 -11.05 -8.75 9.64
N ILE A 29 -11.30 -7.85 8.68
CA ILE A 29 -12.68 -7.36 8.46
C ILE A 29 -13.54 -8.63 8.38
N LYS A 30 -14.71 -8.63 9.02
CA LYS A 30 -15.59 -9.80 9.10
C LYS A 30 -15.91 -10.33 7.69
N VAL A 31 -15.15 -11.34 7.26
CA VAL A 31 -15.29 -11.99 5.96
C VAL A 31 -16.72 -12.48 5.83
N PHE A 32 -17.28 -12.40 4.62
CA PHE A 32 -18.67 -12.72 4.31
C PHE A 32 -18.92 -14.23 4.47
N ARG A 33 -19.06 -14.69 5.72
CA ARG A 33 -19.49 -16.04 6.08
C ARG A 33 -20.69 -15.92 7.00
N ASP A 34 -21.85 -16.19 6.41
CA ASP A 34 -23.20 -16.21 6.97
C ASP A 34 -23.28 -16.27 8.51
N SER A 35 -23.64 -15.13 9.11
CA SER A 35 -24.11 -15.06 10.50
C SER A 35 -25.62 -14.81 10.48
N THR A 36 -26.38 -15.86 10.78
CA THR A 36 -27.84 -15.94 10.74
C THR A 36 -28.58 -14.74 11.32
N GLU A 37 -29.72 -14.41 10.71
CA GLU A 37 -30.65 -13.32 11.07
C GLU A 37 -30.78 -13.04 12.59
N GLU A 38 -30.23 -11.92 13.05
CA GLU A 38 -30.70 -11.28 14.29
C GLU A 38 -31.82 -10.28 13.95
N VAL A 39 -32.98 -10.46 14.58
CA VAL A 39 -34.17 -9.64 14.33
C VAL A 39 -33.97 -8.24 14.89
N ALA A 40 -33.79 -7.26 14.00
CA ALA A 40 -33.68 -5.85 14.37
C ALA A 40 -34.96 -5.37 15.07
N ASN A 41 -34.82 -4.87 16.30
CA ASN A 41 -35.91 -4.35 17.11
C ASN A 41 -35.89 -2.81 17.02
N GLU A 42 -36.92 -2.20 16.46
CA GLU A 42 -36.92 -0.76 16.14
C GLU A 42 -36.90 0.12 17.40
N ALA A 43 -35.77 0.80 17.64
CA ALA A 43 -35.62 1.87 18.60
C ALA A 43 -35.07 3.12 17.90
N THR A 44 -35.97 3.93 17.32
CA THR A 44 -35.63 5.14 16.57
C THR A 44 -35.20 6.31 17.47
N THR A 45 -33.98 6.24 17.99
CA THR A 45 -33.21 7.41 18.41
C THR A 45 -32.33 7.87 17.26
N THR A 46 -32.64 9.02 16.66
CA THR A 46 -31.90 9.59 15.53
C THR A 46 -30.56 10.19 15.96
N THR A 47 -29.62 9.36 16.39
CA THR A 47 -28.20 9.74 16.49
C THR A 47 -27.71 10.12 15.10
N SER A 48 -27.12 11.32 14.93
CA SER A 48 -26.52 11.66 13.64
C SER A 48 -25.39 10.68 13.32
N LYS A 49 -25.19 10.41 12.03
CA LYS A 49 -23.98 9.72 11.56
C LYS A 49 -22.76 10.66 11.52
N ASP A 50 -22.99 11.96 11.58
CA ASP A 50 -21.97 13.00 11.72
C ASP A 50 -21.39 12.99 13.14
N CYS A 51 -20.14 13.43 13.27
CA CYS A 51 -19.38 13.37 14.51
C CYS A 51 -19.10 14.77 15.06
N GLU A 52 -19.12 14.91 16.38
CA GLU A 52 -18.72 16.12 17.11
C GLU A 52 -17.44 15.83 17.88
N VAL A 53 -16.35 16.54 17.58
CA VAL A 53 -15.03 16.33 18.20
C VAL A 53 -14.32 17.63 18.50
N ASN A 54 -14.10 17.93 19.79
CA ASN A 54 -13.41 19.13 20.27
C ASN A 54 -13.90 20.48 19.66
N GLY A 55 -15.19 20.57 19.34
CA GLY A 55 -15.81 21.75 18.71
C GLY A 55 -15.80 21.75 17.17
N VAL A 56 -15.42 20.64 16.54
CA VAL A 56 -15.49 20.41 15.09
C VAL A 56 -16.62 19.44 14.77
N THR A 57 -17.54 19.85 13.90
CA THR A 57 -18.54 18.98 13.27
C THR A 57 -17.94 18.33 12.02
N LEU A 58 -17.96 17.00 11.93
CA LEU A 58 -17.47 16.23 10.78
C LEU A 58 -18.63 15.43 10.17
N ARG A 59 -18.87 15.56 8.86
CA ARG A 59 -19.91 14.77 8.17
C ARG A 59 -19.52 13.28 8.16
N HIS A 60 -20.51 12.40 8.18
CA HIS A 60 -20.31 10.97 7.99
C HIS A 60 -19.43 10.66 6.76
N ARG A 61 -18.42 9.79 6.94
CA ARG A 61 -17.39 9.46 5.92
C ARG A 61 -16.59 10.67 5.47
N SER A 62 -16.18 11.53 6.40
CA SER A 62 -15.18 12.57 6.15
C SER A 62 -13.84 12.19 6.78
N MET A 63 -12.76 12.66 6.14
CA MET A 63 -11.39 12.56 6.62
C MET A 63 -10.67 13.87 6.30
N LYS A 64 -10.17 14.56 7.32
CA LYS A 64 -9.55 15.87 7.19
C LYS A 64 -8.17 15.87 7.85
N TYR A 65 -7.15 16.23 7.08
CA TYR A 65 -5.82 16.45 7.62
C TYR A 65 -5.81 17.66 8.56
N TYR A 66 -5.00 17.61 9.62
CA TYR A 66 -4.76 18.74 10.55
C TYR A 66 -3.25 19.04 10.75
N GLY A 67 -2.45 18.48 9.85
CA GLY A 67 -0.99 18.59 9.74
C GLY A 67 -0.46 17.54 8.74
N GLU A 68 0.76 17.74 8.22
CA GLU A 68 1.43 16.93 7.18
C GLU A 68 1.13 15.41 7.25
N ASP A 69 1.52 14.76 8.36
CA ASP A 69 1.34 13.33 8.60
C ASP A 69 0.22 13.06 9.63
N SER A 70 -0.89 13.80 9.61
CA SER A 70 -1.97 13.64 10.62
C SER A 70 -3.38 14.01 10.16
N TYR A 71 -4.39 13.21 10.55
CA TYR A 71 -5.79 13.42 10.14
C TYR A 71 -6.82 13.06 11.22
N VAL A 72 -8.00 13.69 11.13
CA VAL A 72 -9.22 13.30 11.85
C VAL A 72 -10.19 12.63 10.88
N ALA A 73 -10.84 11.56 11.30
CA ALA A 73 -11.83 10.81 10.53
C ALA A 73 -13.18 10.76 11.26
N CYS A 74 -14.27 10.48 10.52
CA CYS A 74 -15.63 10.32 11.07
C CYS A 74 -16.43 9.22 10.35
N SER A 75 -16.96 8.25 11.11
CA SER A 75 -17.90 7.25 10.63
C SER A 75 -18.96 6.91 11.70
N ASN A 76 -20.25 6.92 11.33
CA ASN A 76 -21.38 6.56 12.19
C ASN A 76 -21.33 7.17 13.61
N GLY A 77 -21.10 8.49 13.70
CA GLY A 77 -21.02 9.23 14.95
C GLY A 77 -19.72 9.00 15.76
N LYS A 78 -18.78 8.22 15.25
CA LYS A 78 -17.46 7.96 15.86
C LYS A 78 -16.37 8.72 15.10
N ALA A 79 -15.76 9.69 15.77
CA ALA A 79 -14.54 10.33 15.30
C ALA A 79 -13.30 9.76 15.97
N GLY A 80 -12.17 9.81 15.26
CA GLY A 80 -10.84 9.51 15.78
C GLY A 80 -9.79 10.39 15.11
N CYS A 81 -8.68 10.64 15.80
CA CYS A 81 -7.52 11.32 15.25
C CYS A 81 -6.34 10.35 15.13
N TYR A 82 -5.52 10.55 14.11
CA TYR A 82 -4.55 9.56 13.64
C TYR A 82 -3.25 10.25 13.19
N LEU A 83 -2.11 9.62 13.49
CA LEU A 83 -0.79 10.01 13.00
C LEU A 83 -0.29 8.96 12.00
N ILE A 84 0.13 9.41 10.81
CA ILE A 84 0.68 8.55 9.76
C ILE A 84 2.16 8.30 10.10
N GLU A 85 2.52 7.05 10.32
CA GLU A 85 3.88 6.64 10.62
C GLU A 85 4.43 5.83 9.46
N ARG A 86 5.45 6.35 8.75
CA ARG A 86 5.93 5.89 7.43
C ARG A 86 6.51 4.46 7.40
N VAL A 87 6.40 3.71 8.49
CA VAL A 87 6.89 2.34 8.69
C VAL A 87 5.77 1.33 9.02
N HIS A 88 4.50 1.75 9.07
CA HIS A 88 3.36 0.93 9.46
C HIS A 88 2.25 0.91 8.40
N ASP A 89 1.46 -0.17 8.38
CA ASP A 89 0.31 -0.36 7.47
C ASP A 89 -0.93 0.44 7.87
N LYS A 90 -0.89 1.11 9.03
CA LYS A 90 -2.00 1.88 9.63
C LYS A 90 -1.45 3.10 10.38
N ALA A 91 -2.24 4.16 10.43
CA ALA A 91 -1.96 5.34 11.21
C ALA A 91 -2.30 5.11 12.71
N THR A 92 -1.39 5.47 13.61
CA THR A 92 -1.57 5.31 15.06
C THR A 92 -2.68 6.23 15.57
N GLN A 93 -3.68 5.66 16.26
CA GLN A 93 -4.78 6.45 16.83
C GLN A 93 -4.29 7.23 18.06
N VAL A 94 -4.59 8.53 18.08
CA VAL A 94 -4.20 9.48 19.12
C VAL A 94 -5.38 10.29 19.64
N ALA A 95 -5.20 10.92 20.81
CA ALA A 95 -6.14 11.89 21.32
C ALA A 95 -6.21 13.12 20.38
N CYS A 96 -7.41 13.49 19.95
CA CYS A 96 -7.60 14.66 19.10
C CYS A 96 -7.13 15.96 19.77
N PRO A 97 -6.50 16.90 19.03
CA PRO A 97 -6.12 18.22 19.54
C PRO A 97 -7.30 18.93 20.24
N THR A 98 -7.13 19.28 21.52
CA THR A 98 -8.18 19.87 22.36
C THR A 98 -8.41 21.36 22.10
N GLU A 99 -7.47 22.02 21.43
CA GLU A 99 -7.52 23.44 21.06
C GLU A 99 -7.19 23.60 19.57
N ASN A 100 -7.87 24.54 18.92
CA ASN A 100 -7.64 24.98 17.54
C ASN A 100 -7.72 23.87 16.47
N LEU A 101 -8.46 22.78 16.70
CA LEU A 101 -8.60 21.68 15.72
C LEU A 101 -9.20 22.14 14.40
N GLN A 102 -10.25 22.98 14.42
CA GLN A 102 -10.83 23.56 13.19
C GLN A 102 -9.78 24.38 12.42
N GLN A 103 -9.07 25.29 13.11
CA GLN A 103 -8.04 26.12 12.49
C GLN A 103 -6.95 25.29 11.82
N ARG A 104 -6.50 24.21 12.47
CA ARG A 104 -5.51 23.28 11.88
C ARG A 104 -6.02 22.59 10.62
N ILE A 105 -7.30 22.20 10.61
CA ILE A 105 -7.95 21.61 9.43
C ILE A 105 -8.05 22.64 8.30
N ASP A 106 -8.40 23.88 8.62
CA ASP A 106 -8.54 24.97 7.64
C ASP A 106 -7.16 25.34 7.03
N GLU A 107 -6.13 25.47 7.87
CA GLU A 107 -4.74 25.76 7.47
C GLU A 107 -4.16 24.65 6.59
N GLU A 108 -4.30 23.38 6.99
CA GLU A 108 -3.81 22.21 6.26
C GLU A 108 -4.58 21.98 4.95
N THR A 109 -5.91 22.24 4.94
CA THR A 109 -6.72 22.17 3.71
C THR A 109 -6.26 23.24 2.71
N ALA A 110 -6.10 24.50 3.15
CA ALA A 110 -5.63 25.59 2.30
C ALA A 110 -4.20 25.36 1.77
N TYR A 111 -3.33 24.74 2.56
CA TYR A 111 -1.99 24.33 2.11
C TYR A 111 -2.04 23.27 1.00
N ARG A 112 -2.85 22.21 1.18
CA ARG A 112 -2.98 21.15 0.15
C ARG A 112 -3.67 21.64 -1.12
N GLU A 113 -4.66 22.53 -1.01
CA GLU A 113 -5.26 23.21 -2.16
C GLU A 113 -4.23 24.09 -2.89
N HIS A 114 -3.38 24.84 -2.18
CA HIS A 114 -2.28 25.60 -2.78
C HIS A 114 -1.32 24.66 -3.55
N GLU A 115 -0.87 23.57 -2.92
CA GLU A 115 0.04 22.59 -3.51
C GLU A 115 -0.54 21.90 -4.77
N ALA A 116 -1.83 21.58 -4.77
CA ALA A 116 -2.50 21.01 -5.93
C ALA A 116 -2.58 22.01 -7.10
N ASN A 117 -2.96 23.26 -6.82
CA ASN A 117 -2.99 24.33 -7.82
C ASN A 117 -1.59 24.68 -8.35
N ALA A 118 -0.56 24.68 -7.51
CA ALA A 118 0.82 24.95 -7.93
C ALA A 118 1.33 23.90 -8.94
N LYS A 119 0.97 22.63 -8.74
CA LYS A 119 1.33 21.52 -9.66
C LYS A 119 0.62 21.66 -11.01
N GLN A 120 -0.69 21.95 -11.02
CA GLN A 120 -1.44 22.15 -12.26
C GLN A 120 -0.94 23.34 -13.10
N ASN A 121 -0.61 24.48 -12.47
CA ASN A 121 -0.09 25.65 -13.17
C ASN A 121 1.41 25.52 -13.54
N GLY A 122 2.12 24.53 -13.00
CA GLY A 122 3.54 24.26 -13.30
C GLY A 122 3.78 23.47 -14.59
N GLU A 123 2.74 22.85 -15.16
CA GLU A 123 2.85 21.99 -16.37
C GLU A 123 2.63 22.74 -17.70
N GLU A 124 2.36 24.06 -17.70
CA GLU A 124 1.99 24.80 -18.93
C GLU A 124 3.15 25.05 -19.94
N ASP A 125 4.42 24.77 -19.61
CA ASP A 125 5.58 25.06 -20.49
C ASP A 125 6.12 23.83 -21.26
N GLU A 126 5.50 22.65 -21.14
CA GLU A 126 5.92 21.41 -21.86
C GLU A 126 4.89 20.86 -22.88
N THR A 127 4.63 21.68 -23.90
CA THR A 127 4.14 21.31 -25.26
C THR A 127 2.69 20.81 -25.47
N GLU A 128 2.18 21.04 -26.69
CA GLU A 128 0.79 20.77 -27.11
C GLU A 128 0.48 19.28 -27.41
N ASP A 129 0.35 18.44 -26.38
CA ASP A 129 -0.49 17.22 -26.46
C ASP A 129 -1.41 17.07 -25.23
N GLY A 130 -2.13 18.15 -24.94
CA GLY A 130 -2.90 18.31 -23.72
C GLY A 130 -4.22 17.56 -23.66
N HIS A 131 -4.23 16.21 -23.71
CA HIS A 131 -5.36 15.40 -23.21
C HIS A 131 -4.93 13.97 -22.75
N ARG A 132 -5.04 13.72 -21.43
CA ARG A 132 -4.92 12.43 -20.67
C ARG A 132 -3.57 12.18 -19.98
N ARG A 133 -3.44 12.59 -18.71
CA ARG A 133 -2.44 12.09 -17.76
C ARG A 133 -3.13 11.43 -16.53
N LEU A 134 -3.40 10.11 -16.53
CA LEU A 134 -3.97 9.26 -15.43
C LEU A 134 -3.59 7.73 -15.50
N SER A 135 -2.66 7.19 -14.67
CA SER A 135 -2.19 5.79 -14.41
C SER A 135 -1.61 5.57 -12.98
N LEU A 136 -1.40 4.32 -12.59
CA LEU A 136 -0.81 3.80 -11.34
C LEU A 136 0.56 4.37 -10.90
N VAL A 137 1.37 4.92 -11.80
CA VAL A 137 2.79 5.19 -11.51
C VAL A 137 3.09 6.60 -10.99
N VAL A 138 4.29 6.76 -10.40
CA VAL A 138 4.91 8.05 -10.07
C VAL A 138 4.95 8.99 -11.28
N VAL A 139 4.54 10.24 -11.07
CA VAL A 139 4.64 11.31 -12.07
C VAL A 139 6.02 11.98 -12.05
N SER A 140 6.79 11.80 -10.97
CA SER A 140 8.09 12.45 -10.79
C SER A 140 9.21 11.67 -11.48
N THR A 141 9.91 12.33 -12.40
CA THR A 141 11.09 11.79 -13.10
C THR A 141 12.22 11.38 -12.15
N THR A 142 12.33 11.99 -10.96
CA THR A 142 13.34 11.66 -9.95
C THR A 142 13.01 10.43 -9.11
N ARG A 143 11.94 9.70 -9.44
CA ARG A 143 11.49 8.50 -8.70
C ARG A 143 11.41 7.26 -9.61
N ILE A 144 12.11 7.32 -10.75
CA ILE A 144 12.23 6.31 -11.80
C ILE A 144 13.69 5.82 -11.81
N TRP A 145 13.92 4.51 -11.98
CA TRP A 145 15.29 3.96 -12.03
C TRP A 145 15.98 4.23 -13.38
N ASP A 146 17.23 4.72 -13.35
CA ASP A 146 18.07 4.93 -14.54
C ASP A 146 18.16 3.66 -15.40
N ASP A 147 18.00 3.82 -16.72
CA ASP A 147 17.97 2.74 -17.73
C ASP A 147 16.98 1.58 -17.45
N GLY A 148 16.04 1.76 -16.50
CA GLY A 148 15.17 0.70 -15.99
C GLY A 148 15.90 -0.39 -15.20
N VAL A 149 17.06 -0.08 -14.63
CA VAL A 149 17.89 -1.03 -13.88
C VAL A 149 17.72 -0.82 -12.38
N VAL A 150 17.17 -1.83 -11.70
CA VAL A 150 17.07 -1.88 -10.24
C VAL A 150 18.31 -2.59 -9.67
N CYS A 151 19.13 -1.84 -8.95
CA CYS A 151 20.20 -2.42 -8.15
C CYS A 151 19.62 -3.00 -6.85
N PHE A 152 20.10 -4.15 -6.41
CA PHE A 152 19.60 -4.80 -5.19
C PHE A 152 20.69 -5.47 -4.37
N GLN A 153 20.38 -5.73 -3.10
CA GLN A 153 21.07 -6.73 -2.29
C GLN A 153 20.09 -7.50 -1.41
N LEU A 154 20.51 -8.67 -0.95
CA LEU A 154 19.81 -9.44 0.07
C LEU A 154 20.56 -9.24 1.38
N ASN A 155 19.94 -8.62 2.38
CA ASN A 155 20.63 -8.16 3.58
C ASN A 155 21.16 -9.33 4.44
N ASP A 156 22.42 -9.23 4.89
CA ASP A 156 23.08 -10.28 5.69
C ASP A 156 22.76 -10.20 7.19
N ASP A 157 22.41 -9.03 7.74
CA ASP A 157 21.95 -8.88 9.14
C ASP A 157 20.50 -9.37 9.31
N TYR A 158 19.71 -9.31 8.23
CA TYR A 158 18.30 -9.75 8.15
C TYR A 158 18.11 -10.85 7.09
N PRO A 159 18.73 -12.04 7.26
CA PRO A 159 18.92 -13.00 6.18
C PRO A 159 17.68 -13.85 5.88
N PHE A 160 17.35 -13.93 4.60
CA PHE A 160 16.44 -14.92 4.03
C PHE A 160 17.05 -16.32 4.00
N ASN A 161 16.21 -17.34 4.21
CA ASN A 161 16.57 -18.73 3.92
C ASN A 161 16.65 -18.98 2.39
N SER A 162 17.26 -20.10 1.96
CA SER A 162 17.48 -20.37 0.54
C SER A 162 16.19 -20.33 -0.29
N THR A 163 15.11 -20.91 0.21
CA THR A 163 13.82 -20.98 -0.49
C THR A 163 13.20 -19.59 -0.65
N GLN A 164 13.29 -18.73 0.36
CA GLN A 164 12.88 -17.32 0.27
C GLN A 164 13.73 -16.55 -0.77
N LYS A 165 15.06 -16.77 -0.81
CA LYS A 165 15.93 -16.17 -1.84
C LYS A 165 15.50 -16.62 -3.24
N ASP A 166 15.22 -17.91 -3.44
CA ASP A 166 14.73 -18.45 -4.70
C ASP A 166 13.35 -17.88 -5.12
N TYR A 167 12.50 -17.49 -4.16
CA TYR A 167 11.22 -16.82 -4.42
C TYR A 167 11.38 -15.33 -4.78
N ILE A 168 12.31 -14.61 -4.14
CA ILE A 168 12.66 -13.23 -4.51
C ILE A 168 13.21 -13.20 -5.94
N TYR A 169 14.11 -14.12 -6.28
CA TYR A 169 14.64 -14.23 -7.64
C TYR A 169 13.56 -14.62 -8.67
N GLN A 170 12.57 -15.45 -8.30
CA GLN A 170 11.41 -15.72 -9.16
C GLN A 170 10.55 -14.47 -9.41
N ALA A 171 10.35 -13.62 -8.39
CA ALA A 171 9.64 -12.35 -8.55
C ALA A 171 10.36 -11.39 -9.52
N MET A 172 11.69 -11.23 -9.35
CA MET A 172 12.52 -10.44 -10.26
C MET A 172 12.46 -10.97 -11.70
N SER A 173 12.61 -12.29 -11.90
CA SER A 173 12.54 -12.92 -13.22
C SER A 173 11.17 -12.72 -13.90
N LYS A 174 10.06 -12.77 -13.15
CA LYS A 174 8.72 -12.53 -13.72
C LYS A 174 8.55 -11.11 -14.25
N VAL A 175 9.22 -10.15 -13.64
CA VAL A 175 9.30 -8.76 -14.12
C VAL A 175 10.21 -8.65 -15.34
N GLU A 176 11.43 -9.22 -15.35
CA GLU A 176 12.32 -9.18 -16.52
C GLU A 176 11.74 -9.91 -17.75
N GLU A 177 11.05 -11.04 -17.53
CA GLU A 177 10.38 -11.84 -18.57
C GLU A 177 9.31 -11.05 -19.35
N SER A 178 8.70 -10.06 -18.70
CA SER A 178 7.48 -9.40 -19.18
C SER A 178 7.67 -7.91 -19.51
N THR A 179 8.81 -7.32 -19.15
CA THR A 179 9.04 -5.86 -19.21
C THR A 179 10.47 -5.52 -19.62
N ASN A 180 10.76 -4.23 -19.82
CA ASN A 180 12.11 -3.74 -20.03
C ASN A 180 12.98 -3.67 -18.75
N VAL A 181 12.39 -3.75 -17.56
CA VAL A 181 13.10 -3.64 -16.27
C VAL A 181 14.17 -4.72 -16.14
N ARG A 182 15.32 -4.39 -15.56
CA ARG A 182 16.39 -5.35 -15.25
C ARG A 182 16.87 -5.25 -13.81
N PHE A 183 17.41 -6.34 -13.28
CA PHE A 183 17.93 -6.42 -11.92
C PHE A 183 19.41 -6.81 -11.90
N VAL A 184 20.20 -6.15 -11.04
CA VAL A 184 21.62 -6.45 -10.83
C VAL A 184 21.98 -6.34 -9.35
N SER A 185 22.77 -7.28 -8.83
CA SER A 185 23.22 -7.16 -7.43
C SER A 185 24.25 -6.03 -7.30
N THR A 186 24.27 -5.33 -6.16
CA THR A 186 25.26 -4.26 -5.88
C THR A 186 26.69 -4.72 -6.15
N ALA A 187 27.07 -5.89 -5.64
CA ALA A 187 28.36 -6.52 -5.88
C ALA A 187 28.67 -6.80 -7.37
N THR A 188 27.66 -7.07 -8.20
CA THR A 188 27.84 -7.23 -9.66
C THR A 188 27.96 -5.88 -10.35
N CYS A 189 27.15 -4.89 -9.92
CA CYS A 189 27.18 -3.52 -10.42
C CYS A 189 28.56 -2.87 -10.19
N GLU A 190 29.12 -2.97 -8.98
CA GLU A 190 30.47 -2.48 -8.64
C GLU A 190 31.57 -3.18 -9.45
N LYS A 191 31.47 -4.50 -9.58
CA LYS A 191 32.43 -5.36 -10.29
C LYS A 191 32.49 -5.07 -11.79
N GLU A 192 31.34 -4.85 -12.41
CA GLU A 192 31.23 -4.48 -13.83
C GLU A 192 31.38 -2.97 -14.09
N LYS A 193 31.21 -2.14 -13.05
CA LYS A 193 31.23 -0.67 -13.09
C LYS A 193 30.13 -0.09 -13.99
N LEU A 194 28.91 -0.54 -13.75
CA LEU A 194 27.73 -0.01 -14.41
C LEU A 194 27.46 1.43 -13.94
N SER A 195 26.94 2.28 -14.82
CA SER A 195 26.49 3.64 -14.48
C SER A 195 25.10 3.67 -13.86
N SER A 196 24.34 2.59 -13.99
CA SER A 196 22.98 2.42 -13.49
C SER A 196 22.87 2.66 -11.97
N CYS A 197 21.66 3.03 -11.52
CA CYS A 197 21.34 3.21 -10.10
C CYS A 197 22.21 4.28 -9.40
N ASP A 198 22.50 5.40 -10.07
CA ASP A 198 23.56 6.35 -9.72
C ASP A 198 24.91 5.66 -9.45
N SER A 199 25.46 4.97 -10.45
CA SER A 199 26.72 4.21 -10.34
C SER A 199 26.76 3.25 -9.13
N CYS A 200 25.68 2.48 -8.95
CA CYS A 200 25.45 1.57 -7.84
C CYS A 200 25.22 2.23 -6.45
N ALA A 201 25.09 3.55 -6.36
CA ALA A 201 24.93 4.25 -5.08
C ALA A 201 23.54 4.09 -4.46
N ASN A 202 22.49 3.86 -5.25
CA ASN A 202 21.13 3.62 -4.79
C ASN A 202 20.70 2.17 -5.07
N TRP A 203 20.05 1.49 -4.12
CA TRP A 203 19.65 0.09 -4.26
C TRP A 203 18.50 -0.33 -3.33
N VAL A 204 17.79 -1.39 -3.73
CA VAL A 204 16.80 -2.07 -2.89
C VAL A 204 17.50 -3.04 -1.92
N ASP A 205 17.42 -2.75 -0.63
CA ASP A 205 17.94 -3.55 0.48
C ASP A 205 16.84 -4.49 1.00
N PHE A 206 16.75 -5.69 0.41
CA PHE A 206 15.74 -6.69 0.79
C PHE A 206 16.06 -7.26 2.18
N LYS A 207 15.09 -7.21 3.12
CA LYS A 207 15.23 -7.70 4.50
C LYS A 207 14.18 -8.73 4.87
N HIS A 208 14.61 -9.76 5.59
CA HIS A 208 13.73 -10.66 6.31
C HIS A 208 13.55 -10.13 7.75
N PRO A 209 12.46 -9.39 8.07
CA PRO A 209 12.28 -8.80 9.39
C PRO A 209 12.12 -9.88 10.46
N SER A 210 12.86 -9.75 11.57
CA SER A 210 12.91 -10.77 12.63
C SER A 210 11.65 -10.85 13.51
N SER A 211 10.70 -9.94 13.30
CA SER A 211 9.43 -9.78 14.01
C SER A 211 8.52 -8.86 13.19
N GLY A 212 7.22 -8.83 13.50
CA GLY A 212 6.21 -8.18 12.66
C GLY A 212 5.74 -9.12 11.55
N ARG A 213 5.05 -8.59 10.54
CA ARG A 213 4.53 -9.39 9.41
C ARG A 213 4.67 -8.66 8.08
N ASP A 214 5.55 -7.68 7.98
CA ASP A 214 5.39 -6.66 6.95
C ASP A 214 5.94 -7.11 5.60
N CYS A 215 5.13 -6.88 4.57
CA CYS A 215 5.56 -6.74 3.20
C CYS A 215 5.42 -5.25 2.91
N ASN A 216 6.52 -4.57 2.61
CA ASN A 216 6.50 -3.15 2.23
C ASN A 216 7.74 -2.78 1.40
N SER A 217 7.61 -1.72 0.61
CA SER A 217 8.70 -1.10 -0.13
C SER A 217 8.47 0.41 -0.30
N SER A 218 9.55 1.17 -0.44
CA SER A 218 9.47 2.55 -0.94
C SER A 218 9.01 2.56 -2.40
N ILE A 219 8.03 3.40 -2.72
CA ILE A 219 7.49 3.50 -4.08
C ILE A 219 8.49 4.25 -4.97
N GLY A 220 9.05 3.65 -6.02
CA GLY A 220 10.09 4.25 -6.87
C GLY A 220 11.48 4.28 -6.25
N ILE A 221 12.48 4.80 -6.97
CA ILE A 221 13.84 5.01 -6.43
C ILE A 221 13.84 6.11 -5.34
N THR A 222 14.81 6.06 -4.43
CA THR A 222 15.10 7.13 -3.45
C THR A 222 16.57 7.54 -3.49
N ASP A 223 16.85 8.85 -3.52
CA ASP A 223 18.21 9.44 -3.54
C ASP A 223 18.92 9.38 -2.15
N GLU A 224 18.60 8.37 -1.33
CA GLU A 224 19.10 8.17 0.03
C GLU A 224 19.97 6.89 0.16
N GLY A 225 20.29 6.23 -0.96
CA GLY A 225 21.08 5.01 -1.02
C GLY A 225 20.25 3.74 -0.85
N ALA A 226 20.23 3.20 0.37
CA ALA A 226 19.60 1.91 0.67
C ALA A 226 18.09 2.06 0.96
N GLN A 227 17.22 1.83 -0.01
CA GLN A 227 15.78 1.74 0.25
C GLN A 227 15.42 0.34 0.74
N VAL A 228 14.86 0.25 1.95
CA VAL A 228 14.48 -1.04 2.55
C VAL A 228 13.24 -1.60 1.87
N MET A 229 13.28 -2.89 1.54
CA MET A 229 12.09 -3.69 1.25
C MET A 229 11.98 -4.79 2.30
N ASN A 230 10.93 -4.76 3.12
CA ASN A 230 10.68 -5.83 4.09
C ASN A 230 9.85 -6.93 3.43
N LEU A 231 10.25 -8.18 3.63
CA LEU A 231 9.49 -9.36 3.24
C LEU A 231 9.50 -10.39 4.38
N ALA A 232 8.54 -10.28 5.30
CA ALA A 232 8.31 -11.30 6.33
C ALA A 232 7.91 -12.68 5.75
N ASP A 233 7.95 -13.75 6.55
CA ASP A 233 7.54 -15.10 6.15
C ASP A 233 6.19 -15.13 5.38
N ARG A 234 5.18 -14.38 5.85
CA ARG A 234 3.84 -14.30 5.23
C ARG A 234 3.81 -13.70 3.82
N CYS A 235 4.89 -13.07 3.37
CA CYS A 235 5.01 -12.57 2.00
C CYS A 235 5.25 -13.71 0.99
N PHE A 236 5.68 -14.88 1.47
CA PHE A 236 5.97 -16.09 0.70
C PHE A 236 4.93 -17.21 0.91
N GLU A 237 3.96 -17.01 1.80
CA GLU A 237 2.88 -17.96 2.06
C GLU A 237 1.83 -17.96 0.94
N VAL A 238 1.20 -19.13 0.72
CA VAL A 238 0.04 -19.29 -0.18
C VAL A 238 -1.12 -19.79 0.67
N ASP A 239 -1.88 -18.83 1.18
CA ASP A 239 -3.05 -18.99 2.07
C ASP A 239 -4.39 -19.02 1.30
N ASP A 240 -4.40 -18.63 0.03
CA ASP A 240 -5.57 -18.65 -0.86
C ASP A 240 -5.23 -18.99 -2.33
N ASP A 241 -6.27 -19.23 -3.13
CA ASP A 241 -6.18 -19.50 -4.57
C ASP A 241 -5.86 -18.26 -5.41
N LEU A 242 -5.59 -17.08 -4.83
CA LEU A 242 -5.19 -15.86 -5.56
C LEU A 242 -3.67 -15.61 -5.57
N LYS A 243 -2.89 -16.28 -4.72
CA LYS A 243 -1.46 -15.98 -4.53
C LYS A 243 -0.51 -17.02 -5.13
N THR A 244 0.77 -16.64 -5.16
CA THR A 244 1.92 -17.50 -5.45
C THR A 244 3.05 -17.18 -4.46
N VAL A 245 3.99 -18.10 -4.28
CA VAL A 245 5.14 -17.95 -3.36
C VAL A 245 6.05 -16.75 -3.65
N TYR A 246 6.01 -16.21 -4.87
CA TYR A 246 6.73 -14.99 -5.27
C TYR A 246 5.82 -13.76 -5.39
N GLY A 247 4.51 -13.92 -5.20
CA GLY A 247 3.49 -12.94 -5.58
C GLY A 247 3.54 -11.64 -4.77
N SER A 248 3.76 -11.72 -3.46
CA SER A 248 3.91 -10.52 -2.63
C SER A 248 5.24 -9.82 -2.90
N ALA A 249 6.33 -10.57 -3.08
CA ALA A 249 7.62 -9.99 -3.48
C ALA A 249 7.54 -9.26 -4.83
N MET A 250 6.74 -9.78 -5.79
CA MET A 250 6.49 -9.10 -7.07
C MET A 250 5.69 -7.80 -6.89
N HIS A 251 4.72 -7.76 -5.97
CA HIS A 251 3.99 -6.54 -5.58
C HIS A 251 4.90 -5.48 -4.96
N GLU A 252 5.75 -5.87 -4.00
CA GLU A 252 6.74 -4.94 -3.41
C GLU A 252 7.77 -4.45 -4.45
N ILE A 253 8.19 -5.31 -5.38
CA ILE A 253 9.06 -4.90 -6.50
C ILE A 253 8.34 -3.88 -7.39
N CYS A 254 7.05 -4.07 -7.69
CA CYS A 254 6.25 -3.10 -8.45
C CYS A 254 6.12 -1.75 -7.72
N HIS A 255 6.02 -1.74 -6.38
CA HIS A 255 6.21 -0.51 -5.60
C HIS A 255 7.59 0.09 -5.86
N SER A 256 8.69 -0.65 -5.66
CA SER A 256 10.05 -0.13 -5.89
C SER A 256 10.29 0.41 -7.32
N LEU A 257 9.54 -0.07 -8.31
CA LEU A 257 9.56 0.44 -9.70
C LEU A 257 8.78 1.75 -9.91
N GLY A 258 7.95 2.18 -8.96
CA GLY A 258 7.20 3.43 -9.01
C GLY A 258 5.68 3.27 -9.01
N MET A 259 5.12 2.08 -8.82
CA MET A 259 3.66 1.88 -8.82
C MET A 259 3.02 2.19 -7.45
N TYR A 260 1.90 2.90 -7.47
CA TYR A 260 0.96 2.99 -6.34
C TYR A 260 -0.02 1.80 -6.34
N HIS A 261 -0.83 1.68 -5.29
CA HIS A 261 -1.91 0.69 -5.27
C HIS A 261 -3.02 1.07 -6.26
N GLU A 262 -3.58 0.07 -6.97
CA GLU A 262 -4.65 0.30 -7.96
C GLU A 262 -5.88 0.98 -7.34
N HIS A 263 -6.27 0.61 -6.12
CA HIS A 263 -7.40 1.24 -5.45
C HIS A 263 -7.19 2.72 -5.10
N GLN A 264 -6.00 3.28 -5.31
CA GLN A 264 -5.77 4.73 -5.16
C GLN A 264 -6.00 5.50 -6.49
N HIS A 265 -6.26 4.82 -7.61
CA HIS A 265 -6.42 5.43 -8.93
C HIS A 265 -7.66 6.35 -9.05
N PRO A 266 -7.55 7.56 -9.64
CA PRO A 266 -8.64 8.55 -9.68
C PRO A 266 -9.88 8.16 -10.49
N LYS A 267 -9.82 7.11 -11.33
CA LYS A 267 -10.99 6.55 -12.04
C LYS A 267 -11.53 5.26 -11.39
N ARG A 268 -11.27 5.04 -10.10
CA ARG A 268 -11.73 3.85 -9.36
C ARG A 268 -13.22 3.55 -9.57
N THR A 269 -13.52 2.36 -10.11
CA THR A 269 -14.90 1.90 -10.37
C THR A 269 -15.43 0.92 -9.32
N ILE A 270 -14.61 0.52 -8.35
CA ILE A 270 -15.00 -0.38 -7.27
C ILE A 270 -15.67 0.39 -6.11
N GLY A 271 -16.68 -0.21 -5.49
CA GLY A 271 -17.31 0.31 -4.27
C GLY A 271 -16.47 -0.02 -3.02
N VAL A 272 -16.59 0.80 -1.98
CA VAL A 272 -15.85 0.66 -0.71
C VAL A 272 -16.80 0.77 0.48
N PHE A 273 -16.78 -0.21 1.37
CA PHE A 273 -17.58 -0.25 2.61
C PHE A 273 -16.91 0.55 3.74
N TRP A 274 -16.78 1.88 3.58
CA TRP A 274 -16.15 2.77 4.58
C TRP A 274 -16.68 2.61 6.01
N ASP A 275 -17.97 2.28 6.16
CA ASP A 275 -18.62 2.03 7.45
C ASP A 275 -18.09 0.77 8.17
N ASP A 276 -17.57 -0.21 7.42
CA ASP A 276 -17.00 -1.50 7.90
C ASP A 276 -15.45 -1.45 8.01
N ILE A 277 -14.78 -0.37 7.57
CA ILE A 277 -13.31 -0.24 7.48
C ILE A 277 -12.75 0.59 8.66
N ASP A 278 -11.66 0.12 9.26
CA ASP A 278 -10.97 0.82 10.35
C ASP A 278 -10.45 2.20 9.90
N GLN A 279 -10.77 3.24 10.66
CA GLN A 279 -10.39 4.62 10.35
C GLN A 279 -8.87 4.84 10.29
N SER A 280 -8.07 3.98 10.92
CA SER A 280 -6.60 4.03 10.88
C SER A 280 -5.98 3.75 9.51
N ILE A 281 -6.69 3.10 8.58
CA ILE A 281 -6.19 2.83 7.20
C ILE A 281 -6.86 3.71 6.14
N TRP A 282 -7.61 4.74 6.54
CA TRP A 282 -8.36 5.58 5.60
C TRP A 282 -7.47 6.45 4.71
N SER A 283 -6.25 6.80 5.14
CA SER A 283 -5.23 7.43 4.28
C SER A 283 -4.84 6.52 3.12
N GLU A 284 -4.50 5.26 3.39
CA GLU A 284 -4.01 4.32 2.38
C GLU A 284 -5.10 3.84 1.44
N MET A 285 -6.35 3.87 1.89
CA MET A 285 -7.54 3.53 1.09
C MET A 285 -8.07 4.71 0.25
N SER A 286 -7.55 5.92 0.46
CA SER A 286 -7.97 7.14 -0.25
C SER A 286 -7.46 7.19 -1.70
N ILE A 287 -8.21 7.89 -2.54
CA ILE A 287 -7.83 8.16 -3.93
C ILE A 287 -6.72 9.22 -3.98
N ARG A 288 -5.79 9.08 -4.93
CA ARG A 288 -4.73 10.05 -5.25
C ARG A 288 -5.15 10.91 -6.45
N ASP A 289 -4.86 12.21 -6.39
CA ASP A 289 -5.18 13.16 -7.47
C ASP A 289 -4.25 13.03 -8.70
N LEU A 290 -3.07 12.42 -8.55
CA LEU A 290 -1.98 12.39 -9.54
C LEU A 290 -1.65 10.97 -10.02
N SER A 291 -1.43 10.82 -11.33
CA SER A 291 -1.56 9.54 -12.06
C SER A 291 -1.06 9.70 -13.54
N VAL A 292 -0.35 8.74 -14.21
CA VAL A 292 0.28 8.88 -15.59
C VAL A 292 -0.51 8.49 -16.90
N GLY A 293 -0.63 7.26 -17.44
CA GLY A 293 -1.60 6.93 -18.54
C GLY A 293 -2.28 5.52 -18.62
N GLY A 294 -3.57 5.36 -18.28
CA GLY A 294 -4.31 4.07 -18.31
C GLY A 294 -5.83 4.05 -17.89
N PRO A 295 -6.48 2.87 -17.96
CA PRO A 295 -7.78 2.54 -17.32
C PRO A 295 -7.59 1.95 -15.90
N TYR A 296 -8.68 1.77 -15.14
CA TYR A 296 -8.66 1.08 -13.82
C TYR A 296 -8.62 -0.44 -14.01
N ASP A 297 -7.59 -1.12 -13.50
CA ASP A 297 -7.39 -2.56 -13.70
C ASP A 297 -7.66 -3.39 -12.43
N LEU A 298 -8.88 -3.92 -12.34
CA LEU A 298 -9.32 -4.85 -11.27
C LEU A 298 -8.45 -6.12 -11.16
N GLY A 299 -7.71 -6.47 -12.22
CA GLY A 299 -6.77 -7.59 -12.26
C GLY A 299 -5.33 -7.22 -11.87
N SER A 300 -5.02 -5.94 -11.62
CA SER A 300 -3.67 -5.47 -11.25
C SER A 300 -3.12 -6.19 -10.01
N VAL A 301 -1.84 -6.56 -10.07
CA VAL A 301 -1.08 -7.04 -8.91
C VAL A 301 -1.01 -5.98 -7.80
N MET A 302 -1.25 -4.71 -8.13
CA MET A 302 -1.28 -3.58 -7.19
C MET A 302 -2.64 -3.35 -6.54
N HIS A 303 -3.69 -4.07 -6.92
CA HIS A 303 -5.00 -3.98 -6.26
C HIS A 303 -4.96 -4.67 -4.88
N TYR A 304 -5.66 -4.11 -3.89
CA TYR A 304 -5.89 -4.77 -2.60
C TYR A 304 -7.02 -5.81 -2.68
N PRO A 305 -6.93 -6.96 -1.98
CA PRO A 305 -7.98 -7.97 -1.96
C PRO A 305 -9.26 -7.50 -1.25
N MET A 306 -10.37 -8.20 -1.46
CA MET A 306 -11.68 -7.83 -0.90
C MET A 306 -11.73 -7.72 0.64
N SER A 307 -10.78 -8.32 1.36
CA SER A 307 -10.65 -8.23 2.82
C SER A 307 -10.44 -6.81 3.34
N TYR A 308 -10.10 -5.85 2.47
CA TYR A 308 -10.06 -4.42 2.77
C TYR A 308 -11.41 -3.69 2.59
N GLY A 309 -12.53 -4.43 2.41
CA GLY A 309 -13.88 -3.84 2.33
C GLY A 309 -14.27 -3.37 0.93
N PHE A 310 -13.63 -3.90 -0.12
CA PHE A 310 -13.94 -3.62 -1.51
C PHE A 310 -15.13 -4.45 -2.03
N CYS A 311 -15.82 -3.92 -3.04
CA CYS A 311 -16.95 -4.58 -3.69
C CYS A 311 -17.04 -4.19 -5.18
N GLN A 312 -16.83 -5.15 -6.07
CA GLN A 312 -17.09 -4.96 -7.50
C GLN A 312 -18.61 -5.10 -7.74
N PRO A 313 -19.30 -4.10 -8.30
CA PRO A 313 -20.74 -4.14 -8.46
C PRO A 313 -21.16 -5.03 -9.65
N ASN A 314 -22.39 -5.53 -9.59
CA ASN A 314 -23.10 -5.98 -10.79
C ASN A 314 -23.51 -4.76 -11.63
N TYR A 315 -23.19 -4.76 -12.91
CA TYR A 315 -23.68 -3.76 -13.87
C TYR A 315 -24.99 -4.23 -14.51
N CYS A 316 -25.96 -3.31 -14.66
CA CYS A 316 -27.28 -3.63 -15.19
C CYS A 316 -27.23 -3.91 -16.69
N SER A 317 -27.99 -4.91 -17.13
CA SER A 317 -28.09 -5.36 -18.53
C SER A 317 -29.47 -5.97 -18.81
N ASP A 318 -29.72 -6.40 -20.04
CA ASP A 318 -30.94 -7.13 -20.40
C ASP A 318 -31.14 -8.42 -19.59
N THR A 319 -30.06 -9.02 -19.05
CA THR A 319 -30.10 -10.21 -18.20
C THR A 319 -29.98 -9.91 -16.71
N VAL A 320 -29.32 -8.80 -16.34
CA VAL A 320 -29.11 -8.38 -14.95
C VAL A 320 -29.94 -7.11 -14.66
N THR A 321 -31.16 -7.31 -14.18
CA THR A 321 -32.18 -6.24 -14.03
C THR A 321 -32.51 -5.89 -12.57
N LYS A 322 -31.81 -6.48 -11.60
CA LYS A 322 -31.96 -6.24 -10.17
C LYS A 322 -30.58 -6.22 -9.51
N ASN A 323 -30.49 -5.55 -8.37
CA ASN A 323 -29.28 -5.52 -7.53
C ASN A 323 -28.01 -5.14 -8.33
N CYS A 324 -28.16 -4.13 -9.19
CA CYS A 324 -27.13 -3.70 -10.13
C CYS A 324 -27.09 -2.17 -10.22
N VAL A 325 -25.96 -1.64 -10.69
CA VAL A 325 -25.76 -0.21 -10.99
C VAL A 325 -25.65 0.03 -12.50
N LYS A 326 -25.64 1.29 -12.93
CA LYS A 326 -25.29 1.62 -14.32
C LYS A 326 -23.77 1.64 -14.47
N GLU A 327 -23.29 1.30 -15.66
CA GLU A 327 -21.89 1.55 -16.00
C GLU A 327 -21.56 3.05 -15.85
N GLY A 328 -20.42 3.37 -15.27
CA GLY A 328 -20.04 4.75 -14.92
C GLY A 328 -20.73 5.34 -13.68
N THR A 329 -21.44 4.54 -12.86
CA THR A 329 -21.94 5.01 -11.55
C THR A 329 -20.78 5.41 -10.62
N LYS A 330 -20.77 6.66 -10.15
CA LYS A 330 -19.89 7.13 -9.07
C LYS A 330 -20.33 6.54 -7.72
N PHE A 331 -19.46 5.78 -7.06
CA PHE A 331 -19.66 5.36 -5.68
C PHE A 331 -19.19 6.41 -4.68
N CYS A 332 -19.77 6.42 -3.47
CA CYS A 332 -19.39 7.34 -2.41
C CYS A 332 -18.01 7.02 -1.81
N ASN A 333 -17.10 7.97 -1.84
CA ASN A 333 -15.79 7.93 -1.20
C ASN A 333 -15.76 8.76 0.10
N LEU A 334 -14.60 8.84 0.74
CA LEU A 334 -14.38 9.80 1.82
C LEU A 334 -14.46 11.23 1.28
N ASN A 335 -15.09 12.12 2.04
CA ASN A 335 -15.32 13.53 1.72
C ASN A 335 -16.20 13.82 0.49
N ASP A 336 -16.68 12.81 -0.25
CA ASP A 336 -17.66 13.00 -1.32
C ASP A 336 -18.94 13.68 -0.79
N ASP A 337 -19.62 14.45 -1.65
CA ASP A 337 -20.92 15.07 -1.36
C ASP A 337 -22.06 14.02 -1.29
N ASP A 338 -23.32 14.44 -1.36
CA ASP A 338 -24.47 13.51 -1.45
C ASP A 338 -24.77 13.11 -2.91
N ASN A 339 -23.94 13.50 -3.88
CA ASN A 339 -24.10 13.21 -5.31
C ASN A 339 -23.27 11.98 -5.73
N CYS A 340 -23.48 10.88 -5.00
CA CYS A 340 -22.79 9.61 -5.18
C CYS A 340 -23.74 8.45 -4.84
N THR A 341 -23.37 7.21 -5.22
CA THR A 341 -24.14 6.01 -4.91
C THR A 341 -23.51 5.25 -3.75
N ASP A 342 -24.30 4.94 -2.73
CA ASP A 342 -23.88 4.03 -1.66
C ASP A 342 -23.78 2.59 -2.18
N ILE A 343 -22.63 1.95 -1.94
CA ILE A 343 -22.48 0.53 -2.21
C ILE A 343 -23.18 -0.28 -1.10
N THR A 344 -23.85 -1.38 -1.49
CA THR A 344 -24.51 -2.29 -0.55
C THR A 344 -24.14 -3.72 -0.89
N LYS A 345 -24.18 -4.63 0.11
CA LYS A 345 -23.79 -6.04 -0.06
C LYS A 345 -24.58 -6.74 -1.18
N ALA A 346 -25.84 -6.36 -1.38
CA ALA A 346 -26.66 -6.86 -2.47
C ALA A 346 -26.18 -6.44 -3.87
N LEU A 347 -25.54 -5.28 -4.03
CA LEU A 347 -25.01 -4.81 -5.32
C LEU A 347 -23.74 -5.56 -5.75
N CYS A 348 -23.02 -6.20 -4.83
CA CYS A 348 -21.75 -6.85 -5.11
C CYS A 348 -21.92 -8.07 -6.02
N ASN A 349 -21.02 -8.22 -6.99
CA ASN A 349 -20.77 -9.49 -7.64
C ASN A 349 -19.75 -10.24 -6.79
N GLU A 350 -20.20 -11.24 -6.03
CA GLU A 350 -19.35 -11.97 -5.07
C GLU A 350 -18.13 -12.58 -5.78
N THR A 351 -18.33 -13.38 -6.83
CA THR A 351 -17.24 -14.05 -7.56
C THR A 351 -16.24 -13.10 -8.22
N ALA A 352 -16.68 -11.94 -8.73
CA ALA A 352 -15.74 -10.95 -9.28
C ALA A 352 -15.01 -10.18 -8.16
N THR A 353 -15.69 -9.91 -7.04
CA THR A 353 -15.08 -9.31 -5.84
C THR A 353 -14.05 -10.26 -5.20
N GLU A 354 -14.32 -11.57 -5.20
CA GLU A 354 -13.39 -12.62 -4.76
C GLU A 354 -12.19 -12.81 -5.70
N ALA A 355 -12.18 -12.18 -6.88
CA ALA A 355 -11.08 -12.29 -7.85
C ALA A 355 -10.06 -11.12 -7.78
N ILE A 356 -10.41 -10.01 -7.12
CA ILE A 356 -9.54 -8.82 -7.02
C ILE A 356 -8.38 -9.05 -6.05
N GLY A 357 -7.25 -8.37 -6.28
CA GLY A 357 -6.07 -8.47 -5.43
C GLY A 357 -5.28 -9.78 -5.63
N GLN A 358 -5.29 -10.30 -6.85
CA GLN A 358 -4.44 -11.41 -7.27
C GLN A 358 -2.95 -11.10 -7.04
N ARG A 359 -2.15 -12.15 -6.79
CA ARG A 359 -0.68 -12.10 -6.66
C ARG A 359 -0.04 -13.27 -7.41
N LYS A 360 -0.36 -13.40 -8.70
CA LYS A 360 0.10 -14.47 -9.61
C LYS A 360 0.88 -13.95 -10.81
N TYR A 361 0.44 -12.84 -11.40
CA TYR A 361 0.99 -12.28 -12.64
C TYR A 361 0.91 -10.76 -12.65
N LEU A 362 1.66 -10.12 -13.56
CA LEU A 362 1.47 -8.72 -13.93
C LEU A 362 0.31 -8.64 -14.93
N SER A 363 -0.70 -7.81 -14.67
CA SER A 363 -1.85 -7.61 -15.56
C SER A 363 -1.48 -6.83 -16.82
N GLU A 364 -2.41 -6.71 -17.78
CA GLU A 364 -2.19 -5.85 -18.96
C GLU A 364 -2.02 -4.37 -18.54
N GLY A 365 -2.71 -3.90 -17.49
CA GLY A 365 -2.51 -2.58 -16.89
C GLY A 365 -1.15 -2.43 -16.20
N ASP A 366 -0.72 -3.41 -15.40
CA ASP A 366 0.60 -3.40 -14.76
C ASP A 366 1.72 -3.32 -15.80
N LEU A 367 1.64 -4.15 -16.84
CA LEU A 367 2.62 -4.21 -17.92
C LEU A 367 2.62 -2.92 -18.76
N ALA A 368 1.46 -2.30 -19.00
CA ALA A 368 1.40 -1.01 -19.67
C ALA A 368 2.08 0.08 -18.83
N ALA A 369 1.77 0.16 -17.54
CA ALA A 369 2.31 1.18 -16.64
C ALA A 369 3.83 1.03 -16.40
N ILE A 370 4.35 -0.20 -16.26
CA ILE A 370 5.80 -0.43 -16.11
C ILE A 370 6.53 -0.07 -17.41
N ASN A 371 6.00 -0.43 -18.59
CA ASN A 371 6.65 -0.11 -19.86
C ASN A 371 6.45 1.35 -20.31
N GLU A 372 5.49 2.10 -19.73
CA GLU A 372 5.35 3.56 -19.87
C GLU A 372 6.54 4.29 -19.20
N LEU A 373 6.91 3.88 -17.98
CA LEU A 373 8.12 4.34 -17.29
C LEU A 373 9.41 3.86 -17.97
N TYR A 374 9.48 2.56 -18.26
CA TYR A 374 10.70 1.88 -18.69
C TYR A 374 10.57 1.42 -20.15
N GLN A 375 10.88 2.31 -21.08
CA GLN A 375 10.59 2.14 -22.50
C GLN A 375 11.61 1.27 -23.26
N SER A 376 12.80 1.06 -22.69
CA SER A 376 13.88 0.24 -23.25
C SER A 376 14.71 -0.43 -22.17
N ALA A 377 15.11 -1.68 -22.39
CA ALA A 377 15.96 -2.42 -21.45
C ALA A 377 17.46 -2.15 -21.66
N ALA A 378 18.22 -1.97 -20.56
CA ALA A 378 19.68 -1.84 -20.59
C ALA A 378 20.42 -3.06 -21.18
N TRP A 379 19.84 -4.27 -21.05
CA TRP A 379 20.35 -5.51 -21.66
C TRP A 379 19.21 -6.47 -22.05
N PRO A 380 19.41 -7.39 -23.01
CA PRO A 380 18.41 -8.39 -23.36
C PRO A 380 18.20 -9.40 -22.22
N LEU A 381 17.02 -10.02 -22.15
CA LEU A 381 16.67 -11.03 -21.14
C LEU A 381 17.65 -12.23 -21.11
N SER A 382 18.30 -12.54 -22.24
CA SER A 382 19.35 -13.56 -22.35
C SER A 382 20.64 -13.24 -21.58
N GLU A 383 20.77 -12.01 -21.08
CA GLU A 383 21.93 -11.49 -20.32
C GLU A 383 21.52 -11.07 -18.89
N SER A 384 20.40 -11.60 -18.37
CA SER A 384 19.92 -11.39 -17.00
C SER A 384 21.02 -11.58 -15.95
N LYS A 385 21.06 -10.68 -14.97
CA LYS A 385 22.10 -10.65 -13.91
C LYS A 385 21.60 -11.15 -12.54
N ILE A 386 20.34 -11.59 -12.44
CA ILE A 386 19.72 -12.07 -11.18
C ILE A 386 20.48 -13.27 -10.58
N GLY A 387 20.88 -14.23 -11.42
CA GLY A 387 21.41 -15.54 -10.99
C GLY A 387 22.92 -15.64 -10.72
N GLY A 388 23.64 -14.52 -10.66
CA GLY A 388 25.11 -14.45 -10.87
C GLY A 388 26.02 -15.23 -9.91
N GLU A 389 25.52 -15.76 -8.79
CA GLU A 389 26.36 -16.37 -7.72
C GLU A 389 26.10 -17.85 -7.41
N LYS A 390 25.15 -18.53 -8.08
CA LYS A 390 24.89 -19.97 -7.82
C LYS A 390 24.60 -20.80 -9.07
N GLN A 391 25.67 -21.17 -9.79
CA GLN A 391 25.67 -22.40 -10.58
C GLN A 391 27.01 -23.14 -10.69
N GLU A 392 28.01 -22.78 -9.87
CA GLU A 392 29.14 -23.68 -9.59
C GLU A 392 28.80 -24.61 -8.41
N GLN A 393 29.20 -25.88 -8.51
CA GLN A 393 29.02 -26.96 -7.50
C GLN A 393 27.59 -27.52 -7.28
N ILE A 394 26.98 -28.10 -8.32
CA ILE A 394 26.36 -29.44 -8.18
C ILE A 394 26.80 -30.29 -9.39
N ASP A 395 27.84 -31.10 -9.18
CA ASP A 395 28.36 -32.04 -10.20
C ASP A 395 28.88 -33.31 -9.49
N VAL A 396 27.94 -34.11 -8.95
CA VAL A 396 28.12 -35.45 -8.34
C VAL A 396 26.87 -36.31 -8.60
#